data_AF-A0A6G0NCE9-F1
#
_entry.id   AF-A0A6G0NCE9-F1
#
_cell.length_a   1.000
_cell.length_b   1.000
_cell.length_c   1.000
_cell.angle_alpha   90.00
_cell.angle_beta   90.00
_cell.angle_gamma   90.00
#
_symmetry.space_group_name_H-M   'P 1'
#
loop_
_entity.id
_entity.type
_entity.pdbx_description
1 polymer ?
#
loop_
_entity_poly.entity_id
_entity_poly.type
_entity_poly.pdbx_seq_one_letter_code
_entity_poly.pdbx_strand_id
1 'polypeptide(L)'
;MPLWTLDELQEAATLLNYPISDDLIKERFEKFGGIARECLCLDPVISKKAELDLTKQMNAIFDPNELRKLLLEYETSHYLVHYAPKANRAFTGRQLASDFVEQKLQERMLTKSYEQREDLRNLISSWEGAASLRGWIFEVDAHEKLRQGNTLHGLTLPVVEHEEAYDKVWVQFCIVKREQIDVFDAERLSPSLAKCGPYHKPKAKNWASVDSFYLPKMEMSRKVTKADIAQWCNSTDKRLLLFQMTVAETHPVKASGVLNVLEKLGLLSHLELVTLVFVVPKKLLQTFRRQEIVGIPTTGTASVHSIDGIGKRTAELLEYYGLATIEKLEAELNDEVSGGELVEEKADVVARTNAEASEVLPSEPNASTTTVKMKDGHPADWARVLRAWREYIQKRQYGNQMATIDQYVCTWEK
;
A
#
# COMPACT_ATOMS: atom_id res chain seq x y z
N MET A 1 -11.56 -17.57 12.10
CA MET A 1 -11.77 -16.38 12.94
C MET A 1 -11.53 -15.14 12.09
N PRO A 2 -12.29 -14.05 12.24
CA PRO A 2 -12.01 -12.81 11.54
C PRO A 2 -10.62 -12.30 11.93
N LEU A 3 -9.91 -11.72 10.97
CA LEU A 3 -8.65 -11.03 11.23
C LEU A 3 -8.97 -9.66 11.82
N TRP A 4 -8.12 -9.21 12.73
CA TRP A 4 -8.20 -7.91 13.37
C TRP A 4 -7.20 -6.97 12.71
N THR A 5 -7.57 -5.72 12.56
CA THR A 5 -6.66 -4.64 12.17
C THR A 5 -5.68 -4.35 13.31
N LEU A 6 -4.55 -3.70 12.99
CA LEU A 6 -3.57 -3.30 14.00
C LEU A 6 -4.22 -2.40 15.07
N ASP A 7 -5.04 -1.45 14.64
CA ASP A 7 -5.75 -0.52 15.52
C ASP A 7 -6.71 -1.26 16.47
N GLU A 8 -7.50 -2.22 15.96
CA GLU A 8 -8.39 -3.04 16.79
C GLU A 8 -7.62 -3.87 17.84
N LEU A 9 -6.42 -4.36 17.49
CA LEU A 9 -5.57 -5.12 18.42
C LEU A 9 -5.00 -4.24 19.53
N GLN A 10 -4.52 -3.04 19.19
CA GLN A 10 -3.99 -2.07 20.17
C GLN A 10 -5.08 -1.54 21.09
N GLU A 11 -6.26 -1.26 20.54
CA GLU A 11 -7.44 -0.87 21.30
C GLU A 11 -7.86 -1.99 22.27
N ALA A 12 -7.94 -3.23 21.80
CA ALA A 12 -8.28 -4.37 22.66
C ALA A 12 -7.25 -4.60 23.78
N ALA A 13 -5.96 -4.51 23.49
CA ALA A 13 -4.91 -4.64 24.51
C ALA A 13 -5.05 -3.58 25.61
N THR A 14 -5.38 -2.35 25.22
CA THR A 14 -5.60 -1.22 26.13
C THR A 14 -6.85 -1.43 26.98
N LEU A 15 -7.99 -1.74 26.35
CA LEU A 15 -9.27 -1.98 27.05
C LEU A 15 -9.20 -3.17 28.03
N LEU A 16 -8.44 -4.20 27.69
CA LEU A 16 -8.26 -5.39 28.52
C LEU A 16 -7.10 -5.25 29.52
N ASN A 17 -6.39 -4.12 29.52
CA ASN A 17 -5.22 -3.85 30.37
C ASN A 17 -4.15 -4.95 30.27
N TYR A 18 -3.87 -5.40 29.05
CA TYR A 18 -2.86 -6.42 28.80
C TYR A 18 -1.44 -5.85 28.95
N PRO A 19 -0.51 -6.58 29.60
CA PRO A 19 0.87 -6.13 29.78
C PRO A 19 1.71 -6.37 28.50
N ILE A 20 1.27 -5.82 27.37
CA ILE A 20 1.90 -5.94 26.07
C ILE A 20 2.04 -4.55 25.45
N SER A 21 3.20 -4.24 24.88
CA SER A 21 3.43 -2.94 24.23
C SER A 21 2.88 -2.90 22.81
N ASP A 22 2.50 -1.70 22.35
CA ASP A 22 2.07 -1.47 20.96
C ASP A 22 3.12 -1.91 19.94
N ASP A 23 4.40 -1.73 20.26
CA ASP A 23 5.52 -2.18 19.41
C ASP A 23 5.53 -3.70 19.26
N LEU A 24 5.29 -4.45 20.35
CA LEU A 24 5.24 -5.91 20.30
C LEU A 24 3.97 -6.41 19.60
N ILE A 25 2.84 -5.72 19.77
CA ILE A 25 1.61 -6.00 19.00
C ILE A 25 1.89 -5.80 17.50
N LYS A 26 2.53 -4.69 17.13
CA LYS A 26 2.88 -4.39 15.74
C LYS A 26 3.83 -5.44 15.15
N GLU A 27 4.88 -5.82 15.87
CA GLU A 27 5.81 -6.88 15.43
C GLU A 27 5.07 -8.20 15.18
N ARG A 28 4.17 -8.59 16.10
CA ARG A 28 3.37 -9.82 15.95
C ARG A 28 2.33 -9.70 14.84
N PHE A 29 1.74 -8.53 14.66
CA PHE A 29 0.82 -8.25 13.56
C PHE A 29 1.54 -8.39 12.21
N GLU A 30 2.75 -7.87 12.09
CA GLU A 30 3.59 -8.01 10.89
C GLU A 30 3.88 -9.48 10.57
N LYS A 31 4.05 -10.35 11.58
CA LYS A 31 4.27 -11.79 11.42
C LYS A 31 2.99 -12.58 11.12
N PHE A 32 1.96 -12.39 11.92
CA PHE A 32 0.75 -13.25 11.95
C PHE A 32 -0.48 -12.61 11.29
N GLY A 33 -0.39 -11.40 10.76
CA GLY A 33 -1.42 -10.80 9.91
C GLY A 33 -2.79 -10.64 10.55
N GLY A 34 -2.84 -10.23 11.82
CA GLY A 34 -4.10 -9.91 12.50
C GLY A 34 -4.78 -11.09 13.21
N ILE A 35 -4.12 -12.25 13.35
CA ILE A 35 -4.63 -13.32 14.21
C ILE A 35 -4.54 -12.88 15.68
N ALA A 36 -5.66 -12.45 16.25
CA ALA A 36 -5.73 -11.89 17.60
C ALA A 36 -5.10 -12.80 18.67
N ARG A 37 -5.33 -14.11 18.61
CA ARG A 37 -4.77 -15.05 19.60
C ARG A 37 -3.25 -15.09 19.61
N GLU A 38 -2.60 -14.84 18.46
CA GLU A 38 -1.13 -14.81 18.36
C GLU A 38 -0.60 -13.42 18.71
N CYS A 39 -1.27 -12.37 18.23
CA CYS A 39 -0.85 -10.98 18.47
C CYS A 39 -0.94 -10.62 19.96
N LEU A 40 -2.01 -11.05 20.64
CA LEU A 40 -2.29 -10.74 22.04
C LEU A 40 -1.89 -11.87 23.00
N CYS A 41 -1.08 -12.85 22.56
CA CYS A 41 -0.66 -13.97 23.40
C CYS A 41 0.22 -13.49 24.56
N LEU A 42 -0.23 -13.68 25.81
CA LEU A 42 0.52 -13.30 27.01
C LEU A 42 1.52 -14.36 27.46
N ASP A 43 1.36 -15.62 27.02
CA ASP A 43 2.25 -16.73 27.36
C ASP A 43 3.46 -16.77 26.40
N PRO A 44 4.70 -16.51 26.88
CA PRO A 44 5.88 -16.53 26.03
C PRO A 44 6.17 -17.89 25.40
N VAL A 45 5.81 -18.99 26.06
CA VAL A 45 6.03 -20.36 25.57
C VAL A 45 5.09 -20.65 24.40
N ILE A 46 3.82 -20.27 24.53
CA ILE A 46 2.83 -20.42 23.44
C ILE A 46 3.20 -19.51 22.28
N SER A 47 3.55 -18.24 22.54
CA SER A 47 3.99 -17.30 21.51
C SER A 47 5.22 -17.83 20.75
N LYS A 48 6.20 -18.41 21.46
CA LYS A 48 7.38 -19.00 20.81
C LYS A 48 7.05 -20.24 19.99
N LYS A 49 6.13 -21.07 20.47
CA LYS A 49 5.64 -22.22 19.72
C LYS A 49 4.96 -21.79 18.42
N ALA A 50 4.15 -20.73 18.43
CA ALA A 50 3.52 -20.20 17.22
C ALA A 50 4.56 -19.72 16.19
N GLU A 51 5.64 -19.06 16.62
CA GLU A 51 6.75 -18.69 15.72
C GLU A 51 7.45 -19.90 15.11
N LEU A 52 7.67 -20.95 15.91
CA LEU A 52 8.26 -22.20 15.44
C LEU A 52 7.35 -22.91 14.44
N ASP A 53 6.06 -22.97 14.71
CA ASP A 53 5.07 -23.59 13.83
C ASP A 53 4.94 -22.81 12.51
N LEU A 54 4.92 -21.47 12.55
CA LEU A 54 4.98 -20.62 11.35
C LEU A 54 6.23 -20.94 10.53
N THR A 55 7.41 -20.99 11.18
CA THR A 55 8.68 -21.32 10.51
C THR A 55 8.67 -22.71 9.89
N LYS A 56 8.10 -23.70 10.59
CA LYS A 56 7.95 -25.07 10.09
C LYS A 56 7.08 -25.11 8.84
N GLN A 57 5.93 -24.41 8.85
CA GLN A 57 5.05 -24.35 7.69
C GLN A 57 5.71 -23.65 6.50
N MET A 58 6.38 -22.51 6.71
CA MET A 58 7.15 -21.82 5.65
C MET A 58 8.25 -22.70 5.05
N ASN A 59 8.84 -23.59 5.85
CA ASN A 59 9.85 -24.52 5.36
C ASN A 59 9.25 -25.65 4.51
N ALA A 60 8.05 -26.11 4.87
CA ALA A 60 7.36 -27.24 4.26
C ALA A 60 6.71 -26.91 2.91
N ILE A 61 6.30 -25.66 2.66
CA ILE A 61 5.63 -25.20 1.42
C ILE A 61 6.41 -25.44 0.11
N PHE A 62 7.68 -25.85 0.18
CA PHE A 62 8.49 -26.16 -1.00
C PHE A 62 8.58 -27.65 -1.33
N ASP A 63 8.02 -28.50 -0.47
CA ASP A 63 7.70 -29.87 -0.83
C ASP A 63 6.34 -29.85 -1.54
N PRO A 64 6.23 -30.30 -2.80
CA PRO A 64 4.98 -30.24 -3.56
C PRO A 64 3.80 -30.95 -2.87
N ASN A 65 4.05 -32.00 -2.09
CA ASN A 65 3.00 -32.71 -1.36
C ASN A 65 2.57 -31.92 -0.12
N GLU A 66 3.51 -31.40 0.66
CA GLU A 66 3.19 -30.57 1.82
C GLU A 66 2.55 -29.25 1.42
N LEU A 67 3.00 -28.63 0.33
CA LEU A 67 2.35 -27.50 -0.31
C LEU A 67 0.91 -27.84 -0.68
N ARG A 68 0.70 -28.99 -1.34
CA ARG A 68 -0.64 -29.46 -1.69
C ARG A 68 -1.52 -29.63 -0.46
N LYS A 69 -0.98 -30.16 0.64
CA LYS A 69 -1.69 -30.26 1.92
C LYS A 69 -1.97 -28.89 2.52
N LEU A 70 -0.98 -28.03 2.64
CA LEU A 70 -1.09 -26.69 3.22
C LEU A 70 -2.08 -25.80 2.45
N LEU A 71 -2.08 -25.92 1.13
CA LEU A 71 -2.97 -25.17 0.27
C LEU A 71 -4.36 -25.82 0.21
N LEU A 72 -4.47 -27.11 -0.10
CA LEU A 72 -5.75 -27.76 -0.43
C LEU A 72 -6.47 -28.38 0.77
N GLU A 73 -5.76 -28.74 1.84
CA GLU A 73 -6.37 -29.37 3.02
C GLU A 73 -6.76 -28.30 4.05
N TYR A 74 -8.02 -28.35 4.48
CA TYR A 74 -8.69 -27.26 5.21
C TYR A 74 -8.14 -26.97 6.61
N GLU A 75 -7.24 -27.79 7.16
CA GLU A 75 -6.94 -27.78 8.59
C GLU A 75 -5.60 -27.16 8.99
N THR A 76 -4.63 -26.94 8.10
CA THR A 76 -3.23 -26.82 8.57
C THR A 76 -2.50 -25.50 8.33
N SER A 77 -3.01 -24.57 7.50
CA SER A 77 -2.18 -23.42 7.07
C SER A 77 -2.65 -22.03 7.49
N HIS A 78 -3.37 -21.91 8.62
CA HIS A 78 -3.85 -20.61 9.08
C HIS A 78 -2.75 -19.60 9.42
N TYR A 79 -1.48 -20.01 9.53
CA TYR A 79 -0.33 -19.10 9.68
C TYR A 79 0.23 -18.60 8.35
N LEU A 80 -0.02 -19.30 7.24
CA LEU A 80 0.49 -18.88 5.92
C LEU A 80 -0.60 -18.28 5.05
N VAL A 81 -1.85 -18.72 5.22
CA VAL A 81 -2.97 -18.34 4.37
C VAL A 81 -4.17 -17.97 5.24
N HIS A 82 -4.72 -16.79 4.97
CA HIS A 82 -5.95 -16.31 5.60
C HIS A 82 -7.12 -16.32 4.63
N TYR A 83 -8.32 -16.48 5.19
CA TYR A 83 -9.57 -16.27 4.46
C TYR A 83 -9.94 -14.79 4.51
N ALA A 84 -10.06 -14.17 3.34
CA ALA A 84 -10.54 -12.81 3.17
C ALA A 84 -11.99 -12.83 2.64
N PRO A 85 -12.93 -12.13 3.28
CA PRO A 85 -14.29 -12.00 2.77
C PRO A 85 -14.27 -11.23 1.44
N LYS A 86 -14.98 -11.74 0.42
CA LYS A 86 -15.26 -10.96 -0.79
C LYS A 86 -16.56 -10.18 -0.62
N ALA A 87 -16.68 -9.04 -1.30
CA ALA A 87 -17.87 -8.19 -1.28
C ALA A 87 -19.16 -8.95 -1.62
N ASN A 88 -19.05 -9.97 -2.47
CA ASN A 88 -20.12 -10.93 -2.69
C ASN A 88 -20.05 -12.04 -1.63
N ARG A 89 -21.00 -12.05 -0.69
CA ARG A 89 -21.04 -12.89 0.53
C ARG A 89 -20.98 -14.41 0.30
N ALA A 90 -21.03 -14.87 -0.95
CA ALA A 90 -21.01 -16.27 -1.32
C ALA A 90 -19.61 -16.92 -1.32
N PHE A 91 -18.50 -16.15 -1.32
CA PHE A 91 -17.16 -16.71 -1.48
C PHE A 91 -16.12 -16.08 -0.55
N THR A 92 -15.27 -16.93 0.05
CA THR A 92 -14.04 -16.51 0.74
C THR A 92 -12.86 -16.59 -0.23
N GLY A 93 -12.11 -15.51 -0.38
CA GLY A 93 -10.79 -15.55 -1.01
C GLY A 93 -9.74 -16.10 -0.05
N ARG A 94 -8.70 -16.74 -0.56
CA ARG A 94 -7.49 -17.10 0.21
C ARG A 94 -6.37 -16.13 -0.16
N GLN A 95 -5.70 -15.56 0.83
CA GLN A 95 -4.53 -14.68 0.65
C GLN A 95 -3.41 -15.06 1.61
N LEU A 96 -2.17 -14.67 1.32
CA LEU A 96 -1.07 -14.87 2.26
C LEU A 96 -1.36 -14.16 3.59
N ALA A 97 -0.87 -14.75 4.68
CA ALA A 97 -1.20 -14.31 6.02
C ALA A 97 -0.71 -12.89 6.31
N SER A 98 0.51 -12.58 5.90
CA SER A 98 1.16 -11.29 6.17
C SER A 98 2.28 -10.98 5.16
N ASP A 99 2.68 -9.71 5.11
CA ASP A 99 3.84 -9.26 4.32
C ASP A 99 5.13 -9.99 4.74
N PHE A 100 5.28 -10.32 6.03
CA PHE A 100 6.40 -11.13 6.52
C PHE A 100 6.43 -12.52 5.90
N VAL A 101 5.27 -13.20 5.87
CA VAL A 101 5.16 -14.53 5.26
C VAL A 101 5.50 -14.44 3.77
N GLU A 102 4.92 -13.47 3.07
CA GLU A 102 5.21 -13.24 1.66
C GLU A 102 6.71 -13.03 1.41
N GLN A 103 7.38 -12.18 2.19
CA GLN A 103 8.82 -11.94 2.06
C GLN A 103 9.63 -13.23 2.28
N LYS A 104 9.34 -13.99 3.34
CA LYS A 104 10.06 -15.23 3.64
C LYS A 104 9.84 -16.31 2.59
N LEU A 105 8.63 -16.41 2.07
CA LEU A 105 8.34 -17.29 0.95
C LEU A 105 9.07 -16.84 -0.33
N GLN A 106 9.14 -15.54 -0.60
CA GLN A 106 9.90 -15.00 -1.73
C GLN A 106 11.40 -15.33 -1.62
N GLU A 107 12.04 -15.04 -0.47
CA GLU A 107 13.45 -15.35 -0.21
C GLU A 107 13.75 -16.83 -0.49
N ARG A 108 12.84 -17.70 -0.07
CA ARG A 108 13.02 -19.15 -0.24
C ARG A 108 12.68 -19.63 -1.64
N MET A 109 11.69 -19.03 -2.32
CA MET A 109 11.41 -19.26 -3.75
C MET A 109 12.67 -19.02 -4.59
N LEU A 110 13.43 -17.96 -4.29
CA LEU A 110 14.66 -17.64 -5.00
C LEU A 110 15.76 -18.72 -4.88
N THR A 111 15.71 -19.58 -3.85
CA THR A 111 16.65 -20.71 -3.70
C THR A 111 16.26 -21.96 -4.49
N LYS A 112 15.06 -21.99 -5.08
CA LYS A 112 14.50 -23.18 -5.77
C LYS A 112 14.88 -23.22 -7.24
N SER A 113 14.95 -24.44 -7.77
CA SER A 113 15.16 -24.67 -9.21
C SER A 113 13.97 -24.17 -10.03
N TYR A 114 14.19 -23.96 -11.32
CA TYR A 114 13.11 -23.56 -12.23
C TYR A 114 11.96 -24.58 -12.24
N GLU A 115 12.29 -25.87 -12.29
CA GLU A 115 11.32 -26.98 -12.26
C GLU A 115 10.44 -26.95 -11.01
N GLN A 116 11.04 -26.77 -9.83
CA GLN A 116 10.28 -26.68 -8.57
C GLN A 116 9.30 -25.49 -8.54
N ARG A 117 9.70 -24.35 -9.13
CA ARG A 117 8.82 -23.18 -9.24
C ARG A 117 7.71 -23.40 -10.25
N GLU A 118 8.01 -24.10 -11.34
CA GLU A 118 7.03 -24.46 -12.37
C GLU A 118 5.99 -25.46 -11.85
N ASP A 119 6.40 -26.48 -11.10
CA ASP A 119 5.50 -27.41 -10.43
C ASP A 119 4.55 -26.69 -9.47
N LEU A 120 5.08 -25.76 -8.67
CA LEU A 120 4.30 -24.89 -7.80
C LEU A 120 3.29 -24.03 -8.58
N ARG A 121 3.72 -23.41 -9.70
CA ARG A 121 2.82 -22.63 -10.58
C ARG A 121 1.69 -23.49 -11.13
N ASN A 122 2.00 -24.70 -11.60
CA ASN A 122 1.02 -25.62 -12.17
C ASN A 122 0.01 -26.08 -11.11
N LEU A 123 0.49 -26.40 -9.90
CA LEU A 123 -0.38 -26.78 -8.79
C LEU A 123 -1.38 -25.65 -8.45
N ILE A 124 -0.91 -24.42 -8.31
CA ILE A 124 -1.75 -23.27 -7.94
C ILE A 124 -2.66 -22.81 -9.10
N SER A 125 -2.24 -23.03 -10.34
CA SER A 125 -3.04 -22.72 -11.53
C SER A 125 -4.32 -23.55 -11.61
N SER A 126 -4.25 -24.81 -11.17
CA SER A 126 -5.40 -25.73 -11.14
C SER A 126 -6.41 -25.42 -10.03
N TRP A 127 -6.08 -24.52 -9.10
CA TRP A 127 -6.84 -24.34 -7.88
C TRP A 127 -7.82 -23.15 -7.93
N GLU A 128 -9.10 -23.47 -7.74
CA GLU A 128 -10.17 -22.50 -7.58
C GLU A 128 -10.00 -21.69 -6.27
N GLY A 129 -10.11 -20.37 -6.34
CA GLY A 129 -9.92 -19.48 -5.20
C GLY A 129 -8.47 -19.06 -4.89
N ALA A 130 -7.48 -19.61 -5.60
CA ALA A 130 -6.05 -19.29 -5.40
C ALA A 130 -5.54 -18.05 -6.15
N ALA A 131 -6.42 -17.10 -6.47
CA ALA A 131 -6.08 -15.94 -7.30
C ALA A 131 -4.95 -15.09 -6.68
N SER A 132 -4.99 -14.84 -5.37
CA SER A 132 -3.97 -14.07 -4.67
C SER A 132 -2.61 -14.78 -4.67
N LEU A 133 -2.60 -16.12 -4.57
CA LEU A 133 -1.36 -16.91 -4.62
C LEU A 133 -0.76 -16.93 -6.04
N ARG A 134 -1.60 -16.98 -7.08
CA ARG A 134 -1.13 -16.82 -8.47
C ARG A 134 -0.51 -15.44 -8.68
N GLY A 135 -1.15 -14.39 -8.18
CA GLY A 135 -0.61 -13.03 -8.22
C GLY A 135 0.74 -12.96 -7.52
N TRP A 136 0.84 -13.50 -6.31
CA TRP A 136 2.08 -13.53 -5.54
C TRP A 136 3.25 -14.22 -6.28
N ILE A 137 3.06 -15.42 -6.82
CA ILE A 137 4.15 -16.12 -7.53
C ILE A 137 4.57 -15.34 -8.76
N PHE A 138 3.60 -14.82 -9.51
CA PHE A 138 3.88 -14.03 -10.69
C PHE A 138 4.68 -12.76 -10.34
N GLU A 139 4.30 -12.06 -9.27
CA GLU A 139 5.01 -10.89 -8.75
C GLU A 139 6.46 -11.25 -8.35
N VAL A 140 6.67 -12.36 -7.64
CA VAL A 140 8.01 -12.85 -7.26
C VAL A 140 8.89 -13.10 -8.48
N ASP A 141 8.38 -13.80 -9.50
CA ASP A 141 9.14 -14.09 -10.72
C ASP A 141 9.40 -12.82 -11.52
N ALA A 142 8.42 -11.91 -11.60
CA ALA A 142 8.57 -10.64 -12.29
C ALA A 142 9.66 -9.77 -11.64
N HIS A 143 9.68 -9.65 -10.31
CA HIS A 143 10.77 -8.96 -9.60
C HIS A 143 12.14 -9.55 -9.93
N GLU A 144 12.26 -10.87 -9.93
CA GLU A 144 13.53 -11.54 -10.22
C GLU A 144 13.97 -11.29 -11.67
N LYS A 145 13.04 -11.37 -12.63
CA LYS A 145 13.33 -11.11 -14.05
C LYS A 145 13.70 -9.66 -14.32
N LEU A 146 13.03 -8.70 -13.68
CA LEU A 146 13.35 -7.29 -13.81
C LEU A 146 14.73 -6.99 -13.19
N ARG A 147 15.02 -7.54 -12.01
CA ARG A 147 16.32 -7.38 -11.33
C ARG A 147 17.49 -7.95 -12.12
N GLN A 148 17.30 -9.09 -12.79
CA GLN A 148 18.33 -9.72 -13.62
C GLN A 148 18.77 -8.88 -14.82
N GLY A 149 18.07 -7.77 -15.09
CA GLY A 149 18.28 -6.92 -16.25
C GLY A 149 17.64 -7.55 -17.47
N ASN A 150 16.82 -6.77 -18.17
CA ASN A 150 16.11 -7.25 -19.33
C ASN A 150 15.77 -6.10 -20.27
N THR A 151 15.56 -6.44 -21.53
CA THR A 151 14.89 -5.56 -22.48
C THR A 151 13.42 -5.94 -22.50
N LEU A 152 12.59 -5.10 -21.90
CA LEU A 152 11.13 -5.28 -21.97
C LEU A 152 10.62 -4.59 -23.23
N HIS A 153 9.72 -5.27 -23.92
CA HIS A 153 8.95 -4.68 -25.00
C HIS A 153 7.57 -4.38 -24.44
N GLY A 154 7.28 -3.09 -24.27
CA GLY A 154 5.99 -2.60 -23.81
C GLY A 154 5.11 -2.21 -24.98
N LEU A 155 3.89 -2.74 -25.00
CA LEU A 155 2.84 -2.35 -25.92
C LEU A 155 2.10 -1.14 -25.37
N THR A 156 1.93 -0.09 -26.15
CA THR A 156 1.15 1.10 -25.74
C THR A 156 -0.30 0.74 -25.41
N LEU A 157 -0.83 1.33 -24.33
CA LEU A 157 -2.24 1.23 -23.93
C LEU A 157 -2.93 2.60 -24.12
N PRO A 158 -3.52 2.86 -25.30
CA PRO A 158 -4.06 4.18 -25.66
C PRO A 158 -5.29 4.56 -24.82
N VAL A 159 -5.51 5.86 -24.67
CA VAL A 159 -6.73 6.44 -24.09
C VAL A 159 -7.85 6.22 -25.12
N VAL A 160 -8.80 5.34 -24.78
CA VAL A 160 -9.82 4.86 -25.71
C VAL A 160 -10.85 5.97 -25.96
N GLU A 161 -10.75 6.67 -27.09
CA GLU A 161 -11.92 7.29 -27.74
C GLU A 161 -12.15 6.82 -29.17
N HIS A 162 -11.18 6.19 -29.85
CA HIS A 162 -11.39 5.59 -31.16
C HIS A 162 -10.58 4.29 -31.33
N GLU A 163 -11.23 3.13 -31.15
CA GLU A 163 -10.62 1.79 -31.24
C GLU A 163 -10.10 1.42 -32.65
N GLU A 164 -10.42 2.19 -33.68
CA GLU A 164 -10.23 1.74 -35.07
C GLU A 164 -8.96 2.24 -35.78
N ALA A 165 -8.09 3.03 -35.14
CA ALA A 165 -6.93 3.60 -35.87
C ALA A 165 -5.65 3.88 -35.06
N TYR A 166 -5.55 3.50 -33.78
CA TYR A 166 -4.28 3.65 -33.06
C TYR A 166 -3.41 2.41 -33.25
N ASP A 167 -2.31 2.60 -33.99
CA ASP A 167 -1.25 1.60 -34.07
C ASP A 167 -0.73 1.31 -32.66
N LYS A 168 -0.88 0.05 -32.26
CA LYS A 168 -0.22 -0.50 -31.08
C LYS A 168 1.29 -0.45 -31.34
N VAL A 169 1.97 0.50 -30.69
CA VAL A 169 3.42 0.69 -30.84
C VAL A 169 4.14 -0.09 -29.75
N TRP A 170 5.20 -0.79 -30.16
CA TRP A 170 6.13 -1.40 -29.23
C TRP A 170 7.20 -0.39 -28.84
N VAL A 171 7.36 -0.19 -27.54
CA VAL A 171 8.42 0.63 -26.94
C VAL A 171 9.36 -0.27 -26.16
N GLN A 172 10.66 -0.02 -26.30
CA GLN A 172 11.69 -0.80 -25.63
C GLN A 172 12.09 -0.13 -24.31
N PHE A 173 12.03 -0.87 -23.21
CA PHE A 173 12.55 -0.45 -21.91
C PHE A 173 13.77 -1.29 -21.53
N CYS A 174 14.91 -0.62 -21.39
CA CYS A 174 16.17 -1.27 -20.98
C CYS A 174 16.33 -1.20 -19.46
N ILE A 175 16.16 -2.35 -18.80
CA ILE A 175 16.36 -2.50 -17.36
C ILE A 175 17.77 -3.02 -17.11
N VAL A 176 18.56 -2.24 -16.37
CA VAL A 176 19.94 -2.62 -16.03
C VAL A 176 19.95 -3.68 -14.93
N LYS A 177 20.80 -4.69 -15.11
CA LYS A 177 21.01 -5.79 -14.15
C LYS A 177 21.58 -5.30 -12.83
N ARG A 178 21.11 -5.88 -11.73
CA ARG A 178 21.68 -5.71 -10.39
C ARG A 178 21.75 -7.02 -9.62
N GLU A 179 22.74 -7.13 -8.74
CA GLU A 179 22.88 -8.29 -7.85
C GLU A 179 21.85 -8.30 -6.72
N GLN A 180 21.48 -7.12 -6.22
CA GLN A 180 20.52 -6.94 -5.12
C GLN A 180 19.33 -6.09 -5.58
N ILE A 181 18.19 -6.29 -4.94
CA ILE A 181 17.02 -5.42 -5.09
C ILE A 181 17.15 -4.31 -4.04
N ASP A 182 17.07 -3.05 -4.47
CA ASP A 182 17.02 -1.93 -3.55
C ASP A 182 15.62 -1.86 -2.92
N VAL A 183 15.55 -2.11 -1.61
CA VAL A 183 14.28 -2.06 -0.88
C VAL A 183 14.09 -0.69 -0.23
N PHE A 184 12.90 -0.11 -0.36
CA PHE A 184 12.55 1.17 0.24
C PHE A 184 11.31 1.10 1.12
N ASP A 185 11.20 2.03 2.07
CA ASP A 185 10.01 2.31 2.85
C ASP A 185 9.71 3.83 2.80
N ALA A 186 8.68 4.28 3.51
CA ALA A 186 8.26 5.69 3.48
C ALA A 186 9.32 6.66 4.02
N GLU A 187 10.22 6.19 4.88
CA GLU A 187 11.29 6.98 5.49
C GLU A 187 12.52 7.05 4.57
N ARG A 188 12.82 5.95 3.88
CA ARG A 188 13.98 5.84 2.99
C ARG A 188 13.72 6.40 1.59
N LEU A 189 12.46 6.42 1.13
CA LEU A 189 12.13 6.94 -0.20
C LEU A 189 12.40 8.45 -0.26
N SER A 190 13.47 8.81 -0.97
CA SER A 190 13.92 10.18 -1.16
C SER A 190 14.73 10.29 -2.46
N PRO A 191 15.02 11.50 -2.96
CA PRO A 191 15.83 11.67 -4.17
C PRO A 191 17.21 11.00 -4.10
N SER A 192 17.79 10.86 -2.90
CA SER A 192 19.08 10.17 -2.69
C SER A 192 19.07 8.71 -3.15
N LEU A 193 17.90 8.07 -3.18
CA LEU A 193 17.72 6.68 -3.62
C LEU A 193 18.12 6.47 -5.09
N ALA A 194 18.08 7.54 -5.90
CA ALA A 194 18.56 7.51 -7.29
C ALA A 194 20.04 7.18 -7.41
N LYS A 195 20.82 7.22 -6.31
CA LYS A 195 22.21 6.75 -6.28
C LYS A 195 22.36 5.25 -6.05
N CYS A 196 21.35 4.57 -5.51
CA CYS A 196 21.46 3.18 -5.10
C CYS A 196 20.92 2.19 -6.14
N GLY A 197 19.96 2.64 -6.96
CA GLY A 197 19.18 1.83 -7.90
C GLY A 197 19.93 1.05 -9.01
N PRO A 198 19.25 0.71 -10.11
CA PRO A 198 18.07 1.41 -10.63
C PRO A 198 16.71 0.75 -10.38
N TYR A 199 16.64 -0.43 -9.76
CA TYR A 199 15.37 -1.14 -9.54
C TYR A 199 15.02 -1.20 -8.06
N HIS A 200 13.82 -0.71 -7.73
CA HIS A 200 13.40 -0.45 -6.36
C HIS A 200 12.08 -1.17 -6.03
N LYS A 201 12.08 -1.95 -4.95
CA LYS A 201 10.89 -2.65 -4.43
C LYS A 201 10.47 -2.05 -3.08
N PRO A 202 9.18 -1.77 -2.83
CA PRO A 202 8.72 -1.37 -1.51
C PRO A 202 8.89 -2.52 -0.51
N LYS A 203 9.19 -2.17 0.75
CA LYS A 203 9.33 -3.13 1.86
C LYS A 203 7.99 -3.77 2.24
N ALA A 204 6.90 -3.01 2.14
CA ALA A 204 5.55 -3.42 2.51
C ALA A 204 4.56 -3.06 1.40
N LYS A 205 3.39 -3.70 1.37
CA LYS A 205 2.37 -3.50 0.32
C LYS A 205 1.50 -2.25 0.51
N ASN A 206 1.93 -1.30 1.33
CA ASN A 206 1.23 -0.04 1.58
C ASN A 206 1.36 1.00 0.45
N TRP A 207 2.05 0.66 -0.65
CA TRP A 207 2.17 1.48 -1.86
C TRP A 207 1.17 1.03 -2.91
N ALA A 208 -0.08 1.46 -2.74
CA ALA A 208 -1.18 1.03 -3.58
C ALA A 208 -0.87 1.14 -5.08
N SER A 209 -1.02 0.03 -5.82
CA SER A 209 -0.81 -0.04 -7.27
C SER A 209 0.63 0.22 -7.77
N VAL A 210 1.62 0.28 -6.86
CA VAL A 210 3.05 0.36 -7.21
C VAL A 210 3.79 -0.81 -6.57
N ASP A 211 3.97 -1.89 -7.34
CA ASP A 211 4.68 -3.08 -6.85
C ASP A 211 6.19 -2.89 -6.89
N SER A 212 6.69 -2.04 -7.79
CA SER A 212 8.09 -1.60 -7.85
C SER A 212 8.25 -0.40 -8.77
N PHE A 213 9.44 0.20 -8.79
CA PHE A 213 9.78 1.16 -9.82
C PHE A 213 11.22 1.03 -10.30
N TYR A 214 11.48 1.55 -11.50
CA TYR A 214 12.81 1.68 -12.06
C TYR A 214 13.16 3.14 -12.29
N LEU A 215 14.29 3.56 -11.72
CA LEU A 215 14.86 4.88 -11.85
C LEU A 215 16.36 4.73 -12.13
N PRO A 216 16.83 5.03 -13.35
CA PRO A 216 18.24 4.89 -13.71
C PRO A 216 19.18 5.58 -12.73
N LYS A 217 20.22 4.85 -12.31
CA LYS A 217 21.18 5.29 -11.31
C LYS A 217 21.86 6.60 -11.74
N MET A 218 21.90 7.56 -10.83
CA MET A 218 22.56 8.84 -11.00
C MET A 218 23.96 8.81 -10.38
N GLU A 219 24.98 9.01 -11.21
CA GLU A 219 26.36 9.14 -10.74
C GLU A 219 26.63 10.60 -10.36
N MET A 220 26.38 10.93 -9.09
CA MET A 220 26.62 12.27 -8.53
C MET A 220 27.38 12.17 -7.21
N SER A 221 28.41 13.01 -7.04
CA SER A 221 29.16 13.10 -5.78
C SER A 221 28.34 13.74 -4.67
N ARG A 222 27.66 14.86 -4.95
CA ARG A 222 26.78 15.57 -3.99
C ARG A 222 25.43 14.89 -3.78
N LYS A 223 24.71 15.28 -2.73
CA LYS A 223 23.33 14.81 -2.47
C LYS A 223 22.43 15.16 -3.66
N VAL A 224 21.57 14.21 -4.05
CA VAL A 224 20.58 14.39 -5.12
C VAL A 224 19.39 15.16 -4.56
N THR A 225 18.91 16.14 -5.33
CA THR A 225 17.74 16.96 -5.01
C THR A 225 16.55 16.57 -5.90
N LYS A 226 15.35 17.04 -5.56
CA LYS A 226 14.15 16.84 -6.39
C LYS A 226 14.31 17.39 -7.81
N ALA A 227 14.95 18.56 -7.95
CA ALA A 227 15.22 19.17 -9.25
C ALA A 227 16.18 18.34 -10.11
N ASP A 228 17.18 17.70 -9.49
CA ASP A 228 18.11 16.83 -10.21
C ASP A 228 17.37 15.64 -10.84
N ILE A 229 16.41 15.03 -10.12
CA ILE A 229 15.61 13.90 -10.61
C ILE A 229 14.82 14.29 -11.86
N ALA A 230 14.10 15.41 -11.80
CA ALA A 230 13.32 15.91 -12.93
C ALA A 230 14.22 16.21 -14.14
N GLN A 231 15.35 16.89 -13.93
CA GLN A 231 16.31 17.16 -14.99
C GLN A 231 16.87 15.88 -15.62
N TRP A 232 17.20 14.88 -14.79
CA TRP A 232 17.73 13.60 -15.25
C TRP A 232 16.72 12.84 -16.10
N CYS A 233 15.49 12.70 -15.63
CA CYS A 233 14.42 12.03 -16.36
C CYS A 233 14.04 12.76 -17.66
N ASN A 234 14.19 14.09 -17.71
CA ASN A 234 13.89 14.89 -18.91
C ASN A 234 15.03 14.86 -19.95
N SER A 235 16.28 14.84 -19.49
CA SER A 235 17.49 14.90 -20.34
C SER A 235 17.77 13.62 -21.13
N THR A 236 17.06 12.54 -20.84
CA THR A 236 17.29 11.21 -21.39
C THR A 236 15.96 10.46 -21.49
N ASP A 237 15.85 9.42 -22.32
CA ASP A 237 14.70 8.49 -22.29
C ASP A 237 14.61 7.66 -20.98
N LYS A 238 15.19 8.16 -19.88
CA LYS A 238 15.26 7.55 -18.55
C LYS A 238 14.09 8.01 -17.69
N ARG A 239 12.88 7.83 -18.21
CA ARG A 239 11.64 8.06 -17.47
C ARG A 239 11.59 7.20 -16.22
N LEU A 240 10.87 7.67 -15.20
CA LEU A 240 10.51 6.84 -14.06
C LEU A 240 9.50 5.78 -14.52
N LEU A 241 9.87 4.51 -14.44
CA LEU A 241 8.95 3.41 -14.76
C LEU A 241 8.35 2.89 -13.45
N LEU A 242 7.06 3.05 -13.28
CA LEU A 242 6.31 2.44 -12.17
C LEU A 242 5.72 1.13 -12.66
N PHE A 243 6.04 0.03 -11.99
CA PHE A 243 5.55 -1.29 -12.36
C PHE A 243 4.35 -1.69 -11.51
N GLN A 244 3.33 -2.22 -12.19
CA GLN A 244 2.25 -2.95 -11.56
C GLN A 244 2.18 -4.35 -12.17
N MET A 245 2.34 -5.37 -11.34
CA MET A 245 2.38 -6.78 -11.71
C MET A 245 1.00 -7.38 -11.46
N THR A 246 0.37 -7.94 -12.49
CA THR A 246 -0.98 -8.47 -12.34
C THR A 246 -1.24 -9.68 -13.23
N VAL A 247 -2.05 -10.60 -12.71
CA VAL A 247 -2.58 -11.76 -13.43
C VAL A 247 -4.05 -11.59 -13.81
N ALA A 248 -4.63 -10.42 -13.54
CA ALA A 248 -6.00 -10.07 -13.88
C ALA A 248 -6.04 -9.19 -15.14
N GLU A 249 -7.11 -9.31 -15.94
CA GLU A 249 -7.33 -8.47 -17.14
C GLU A 249 -7.66 -7.01 -16.79
N THR A 250 -8.32 -6.82 -15.65
CA THR A 250 -8.68 -5.51 -15.12
C THR A 250 -8.13 -5.38 -13.72
N HIS A 251 -7.32 -4.35 -13.51
CA HIS A 251 -6.65 -4.05 -12.25
C HIS A 251 -6.43 -2.54 -12.13
N PRO A 252 -7.43 -1.79 -11.61
CA PRO A 252 -7.36 -0.34 -11.53
C PRO A 252 -6.15 0.16 -10.72
N VAL A 253 -5.65 1.32 -11.12
CA VAL A 253 -4.54 2.00 -10.46
C VAL A 253 -5.10 2.96 -9.42
N LYS A 254 -4.74 2.79 -8.15
CA LYS A 254 -5.07 3.74 -7.09
C LYS A 254 -4.11 4.93 -7.19
N ALA A 255 -4.64 6.12 -7.51
CA ALA A 255 -3.83 7.33 -7.68
C ALA A 255 -2.99 7.66 -6.43
N SER A 256 -3.50 7.37 -5.23
CA SER A 256 -2.82 7.70 -3.97
C SER A 256 -1.44 7.05 -3.84
N GLY A 257 -1.27 5.80 -4.27
CA GLY A 257 0.03 5.13 -4.18
C GLY A 257 1.05 5.65 -5.20
N VAL A 258 0.60 5.99 -6.42
CA VAL A 258 1.43 6.67 -7.43
C VAL A 258 1.88 8.03 -6.91
N LEU A 259 0.95 8.84 -6.41
CA LEU A 259 1.22 10.18 -5.88
C LEU A 259 2.23 10.16 -4.74
N ASN A 260 2.15 9.18 -3.82
CA ASN A 260 3.11 9.04 -2.73
C ASN A 260 4.55 8.87 -3.25
N VAL A 261 4.75 8.07 -4.32
CA VAL A 261 6.08 7.89 -4.92
C VAL A 261 6.55 9.18 -5.58
N LEU A 262 5.70 9.81 -6.39
CA LEU A 262 6.03 11.02 -7.12
C LEU A 262 6.34 12.19 -6.18
N GLU A 263 5.61 12.33 -5.07
CA GLU A 263 5.86 13.36 -4.07
C GLU A 263 7.26 13.25 -3.46
N LYS A 264 7.62 12.03 -3.05
CA LYS A 264 8.90 11.74 -2.41
C LYS A 264 10.07 11.94 -3.37
N LEU A 265 9.88 11.63 -4.65
CA LEU A 265 10.88 11.85 -5.70
C LEU A 265 10.88 13.28 -6.29
N GLY A 266 9.81 14.06 -6.05
CA GLY A 266 9.68 15.43 -6.55
C GLY A 266 9.17 15.56 -7.98
N LEU A 267 8.33 14.63 -8.42
CA LEU A 267 7.82 14.52 -9.79
C LEU A 267 6.31 14.80 -9.93
N LEU A 268 5.65 15.32 -8.87
CA LEU A 268 4.21 15.63 -8.93
C LEU A 268 3.82 16.59 -10.05
N SER A 269 4.69 17.56 -10.36
CA SER A 269 4.50 18.54 -11.44
C SER A 269 5.09 18.09 -12.78
N HIS A 270 5.57 16.84 -12.89
CA HIS A 270 6.32 16.31 -14.04
C HIS A 270 5.80 14.93 -14.46
N LEU A 271 4.49 14.81 -14.64
CA LEU A 271 3.83 13.53 -14.96
C LEU A 271 4.25 12.97 -16.32
N GLU A 272 4.66 13.84 -17.24
CA GLU A 272 5.21 13.48 -18.55
C GLU A 272 6.51 12.65 -18.47
N LEU A 273 7.21 12.71 -17.33
CA LEU A 273 8.45 11.96 -17.07
C LEU A 273 8.19 10.60 -16.42
N VAL A 274 6.92 10.24 -16.21
CA VAL A 274 6.48 9.04 -15.50
C VAL A 274 5.74 8.13 -16.46
N THR A 275 5.99 6.83 -16.35
CA THR A 275 5.31 5.80 -17.13
C THR A 275 4.80 4.70 -16.21
N LEU A 276 3.55 4.29 -16.40
CA LEU A 276 2.99 3.08 -15.78
C LEU A 276 3.22 1.89 -16.70
N VAL A 277 3.84 0.82 -16.19
CA VAL A 277 4.14 -0.40 -16.93
C VAL A 277 3.48 -1.60 -16.23
N PHE A 278 2.49 -2.18 -16.88
CA PHE A 278 1.81 -3.38 -16.43
C PHE A 278 2.60 -4.61 -16.87
N VAL A 279 3.07 -5.41 -15.91
CA VAL A 279 3.71 -6.69 -16.19
C VAL A 279 2.66 -7.78 -16.04
N VAL A 280 2.40 -8.53 -17.11
CA VAL A 280 1.31 -9.52 -17.15
C VAL A 280 1.78 -10.86 -17.72
N PRO A 281 1.07 -11.97 -17.44
CA PRO A 281 1.29 -13.23 -18.14
C PRO A 281 1.13 -13.08 -19.66
N LYS A 282 1.88 -13.85 -20.45
CA LYS A 282 1.92 -13.78 -21.92
C LYS A 282 0.53 -13.88 -22.55
N LYS A 283 -0.35 -14.70 -21.97
CA LYS A 283 -1.75 -14.86 -22.42
C LYS A 283 -2.58 -13.56 -22.37
N LEU A 284 -2.21 -12.61 -21.50
CA LEU A 284 -2.92 -11.34 -21.36
C LEU A 284 -2.34 -10.24 -22.24
N LEU A 285 -1.09 -10.38 -22.73
CA LEU A 285 -0.36 -9.30 -23.41
C LEU A 285 -1.14 -8.63 -24.55
N GLN A 286 -1.89 -9.41 -25.34
CA GLN A 286 -2.63 -8.91 -26.51
C GLN A 286 -4.03 -8.37 -26.17
N THR A 287 -4.65 -8.90 -25.11
CA THR A 287 -6.01 -8.59 -24.69
C THR A 287 -6.06 -7.53 -23.59
N PHE A 288 -4.96 -7.29 -22.88
CA PHE A 288 -4.88 -6.27 -21.84
C PHE A 288 -5.20 -4.88 -22.42
N ARG A 289 -5.88 -4.08 -21.61
CA ARG A 289 -6.37 -2.75 -21.99
C ARG A 289 -5.84 -1.69 -21.02
N ARG A 290 -6.00 -0.43 -21.39
CA ARG A 290 -5.71 0.70 -20.51
C ARG A 290 -6.52 0.55 -19.23
N GLN A 291 -5.86 0.69 -18.09
CA GLN A 291 -6.49 0.57 -16.79
C GLN A 291 -6.97 1.93 -16.32
N GLU A 292 -8.13 1.95 -15.67
CA GLU A 292 -8.63 3.14 -15.00
C GLU A 292 -7.67 3.54 -13.88
N ILE A 293 -7.37 4.84 -13.81
CA ILE A 293 -6.70 5.42 -12.65
C ILE A 293 -7.80 5.98 -11.74
N VAL A 294 -8.07 5.26 -10.67
CA VAL A 294 -9.04 5.64 -9.66
C VAL A 294 -8.49 6.86 -8.93
N GLY A 295 -9.08 8.01 -9.24
CA GLY A 295 -8.72 9.30 -8.66
C GLY A 295 -9.04 9.39 -7.18
N ILE A 296 -8.58 10.48 -6.57
CA ILE A 296 -8.94 10.82 -5.20
C ILE A 296 -10.32 11.50 -5.24
N PRO A 297 -11.28 11.11 -4.39
CA PRO A 297 -12.60 11.71 -4.37
C PRO A 297 -12.51 13.23 -4.29
N THR A 298 -13.09 13.95 -5.25
CA THR A 298 -12.97 15.41 -5.36
C THR A 298 -14.31 16.14 -5.15
N THR A 299 -15.41 15.40 -5.02
CA THR A 299 -16.75 15.97 -4.85
C THR A 299 -16.99 16.36 -3.40
N GLY A 300 -17.49 17.59 -3.17
CA GLY A 300 -17.78 18.09 -1.83
C GLY A 300 -18.81 17.25 -1.05
N THR A 301 -19.68 16.55 -1.77
CA THR A 301 -20.71 15.66 -1.22
C THR A 301 -20.20 14.28 -0.83
N ALA A 302 -18.96 13.91 -1.19
CA ALA A 302 -18.39 12.63 -0.78
C ALA A 302 -18.21 12.58 0.75
N SER A 303 -18.32 11.37 1.32
CA SER A 303 -18.10 11.15 2.74
C SER A 303 -16.65 11.41 3.13
N VAL A 304 -16.41 12.00 4.30
CA VAL A 304 -15.05 12.15 4.86
C VAL A 304 -14.32 10.83 5.05
N HIS A 305 -15.05 9.70 5.15
CA HIS A 305 -14.45 8.37 5.21
C HIS A 305 -13.68 8.00 3.93
N SER A 306 -13.94 8.68 2.81
CA SER A 306 -13.21 8.45 1.57
C SER A 306 -11.82 9.12 1.54
N ILE A 307 -11.45 9.85 2.60
CA ILE A 307 -10.13 10.45 2.76
C ILE A 307 -9.19 9.42 3.41
N ASP A 308 -8.10 9.10 2.73
CA ASP A 308 -7.04 8.24 3.29
C ASP A 308 -6.55 8.82 4.64
N GLY A 309 -6.56 7.99 5.69
CA GLY A 309 -6.23 8.40 7.06
C GLY A 309 -7.45 8.73 7.94
N ILE A 310 -8.65 8.81 7.38
CA ILE A 310 -9.91 8.92 8.13
C ILE A 310 -10.60 7.55 8.20
N GLY A 311 -10.29 6.78 9.25
CA GLY A 311 -10.93 5.50 9.53
C GLY A 311 -12.38 5.63 10.00
N LYS A 312 -13.11 4.51 10.04
CA LYS A 312 -14.54 4.44 10.39
C LYS A 312 -14.89 5.22 11.66
N ARG A 313 -14.18 4.98 12.76
CA ARG A 313 -14.39 5.69 14.04
C ARG A 313 -14.19 7.20 13.94
N THR A 314 -13.18 7.63 13.17
CA THR A 314 -12.92 9.07 12.97
C THR A 314 -14.03 9.70 12.12
N ALA A 315 -14.51 8.98 11.11
CA ALA A 315 -15.64 9.42 10.29
C ALA A 315 -16.94 9.51 11.10
N GLU A 316 -17.24 8.53 11.95
CA GLU A 316 -18.40 8.54 12.87
C GLU A 316 -18.30 9.72 13.86
N LEU A 317 -17.10 10.00 14.38
CA LEU A 317 -16.87 11.16 15.24
C LEU A 317 -17.07 12.49 14.49
N LEU A 318 -16.53 12.60 13.27
CA LEU A 318 -16.76 13.78 12.42
C LEU A 318 -18.25 13.96 12.10
N GLU A 319 -18.98 12.87 11.83
CA GLU A 319 -20.42 12.87 11.60
C GLU A 319 -21.20 13.34 12.84
N TYR A 320 -20.81 12.92 14.05
CA TYR A 320 -21.37 13.44 15.31
C TYR A 320 -21.23 14.97 15.42
N TYR A 321 -20.12 15.54 14.96
CA TYR A 321 -19.90 16.98 14.89
C TYR A 321 -20.48 17.65 13.63
N GLY A 322 -21.26 16.92 12.83
CA GLY A 322 -21.90 17.45 11.61
C GLY A 322 -21.00 17.54 10.39
N LEU A 323 -19.76 17.03 10.45
CA LEU A 323 -18.71 17.12 9.43
C LEU A 323 -18.62 15.85 8.56
N ALA A 324 -19.77 15.24 8.23
CA ALA A 324 -19.82 13.95 7.53
C ALA A 324 -19.31 13.99 6.06
N THR A 325 -19.22 15.17 5.45
CA THR A 325 -18.84 15.34 4.03
C THR A 325 -17.59 16.20 3.87
N ILE A 326 -16.87 15.98 2.75
CA ILE A 326 -15.64 16.72 2.42
C ILE A 326 -15.88 18.23 2.43
N GLU A 327 -16.99 18.71 1.87
CA GLU A 327 -17.35 20.14 1.84
C GLU A 327 -17.53 20.74 3.23
N LYS A 328 -18.18 20.02 4.14
CA LYS A 328 -18.41 20.51 5.50
C LYS A 328 -17.12 20.56 6.31
N LEU A 329 -16.27 19.54 6.15
CA LEU A 329 -14.94 19.54 6.73
C LEU A 329 -14.07 20.68 6.15
N GLU A 330 -14.13 20.90 4.85
CA GLU A 330 -13.41 22.00 4.17
C GLU A 330 -13.85 23.37 4.69
N ALA A 331 -15.16 23.59 4.83
CA ALA A 331 -15.70 24.84 5.37
C ALA A 331 -15.24 25.09 6.81
N GLU A 332 -15.35 24.09 7.69
CA GLU A 332 -14.91 24.20 9.08
C GLU A 332 -13.42 24.55 9.19
N LEU A 333 -12.58 23.98 8.32
CA LEU A 333 -11.14 24.23 8.30
C LEU A 333 -10.77 25.60 7.69
N ASN A 334 -11.55 26.09 6.72
CA ASN A 334 -11.31 27.40 6.09
C ASN A 334 -11.77 28.57 6.98
N ASP A 335 -12.82 28.37 7.78
CA ASP A 335 -13.27 29.34 8.79
C ASP A 335 -12.20 29.57 9.87
N GLU A 336 -11.29 28.62 10.10
CA GLU A 336 -10.16 28.81 11.03
C GLU A 336 -9.03 29.68 10.46
N VAL A 337 -8.75 29.59 9.15
CA VAL A 337 -7.67 30.36 8.49
C VAL A 337 -8.04 31.84 8.38
N SER A 338 -9.33 32.16 8.30
CA SER A 338 -9.84 33.54 8.25
C SER A 338 -10.03 34.17 9.64
N GLY A 339 -9.98 33.38 10.72
CA GLY A 339 -10.19 33.82 12.11
C GLY A 339 -8.93 33.98 12.95
N GLY A 340 -7.73 33.75 12.41
CA GLY A 340 -6.48 33.80 13.18
C GLY A 340 -5.35 34.52 12.44
N GLU A 341 -5.16 35.81 12.75
CA GLU A 341 -3.86 36.47 12.58
C GLU A 341 -2.79 35.68 13.33
N LEU A 342 -1.72 35.31 12.62
CA LEU A 342 -0.54 34.64 13.18
C LEU A 342 0.15 35.56 14.18
N VAL A 343 -0.14 35.37 15.47
CA VAL A 343 0.76 35.83 16.53
C VAL A 343 1.76 34.70 16.79
N GLU A 344 2.99 34.90 16.31
CA GLU A 344 4.15 34.19 16.82
C GLU A 344 4.24 34.45 18.33
N GLU A 345 3.98 33.45 19.17
CA GLU A 345 4.39 33.52 20.57
C GLU A 345 5.31 32.37 20.96
N LYS A 346 6.42 32.80 21.53
CA LYS A 346 7.61 32.04 21.86
C LYS A 346 7.32 31.02 22.96
N ALA A 347 8.08 29.93 22.90
CA ALA A 347 8.18 28.95 23.96
C ALA A 347 8.51 29.60 25.31
N ASP A 348 7.71 29.30 26.33
CA ASP A 348 8.21 29.31 27.70
C ASP A 348 7.61 28.17 28.53
N VAL A 349 8.49 27.63 29.37
CA VAL A 349 8.38 26.40 30.15
C VAL A 349 7.68 26.66 31.47
N VAL A 350 6.58 25.96 31.80
CA VAL A 350 6.21 25.66 33.19
C VAL A 350 5.47 24.33 33.31
N ALA A 351 5.93 23.50 34.25
CA ALA A 351 5.43 22.19 34.62
C ALA A 351 4.29 22.22 35.66
N ARG A 352 3.65 21.04 35.85
CA ARG A 352 2.71 20.58 36.92
C ARG A 352 1.23 20.68 36.51
N THR A 353 0.32 19.73 36.77
CA THR A 353 0.30 18.46 37.53
C THR A 353 -0.98 17.70 37.13
N ASN A 354 -0.99 16.38 37.34
CA ASN A 354 -2.12 15.45 37.14
C ASN A 354 -3.44 15.90 37.80
N ALA A 355 -4.55 15.70 37.09
CA ALA A 355 -5.87 15.48 37.68
C ALA A 355 -6.68 14.53 36.78
N GLU A 356 -7.29 13.54 37.41
CA GLU A 356 -8.11 12.47 36.86
C GLU A 356 -9.31 13.01 36.07
N ALA A 357 -9.62 12.39 34.92
CA ALA A 357 -10.88 12.61 34.21
C ALA A 357 -11.53 11.24 33.94
N SER A 358 -12.67 11.01 34.60
CA SER A 358 -13.57 9.89 34.33
C SER A 358 -14.26 10.07 32.99
N GLU A 359 -14.22 9.05 32.13
CA GLU A 359 -15.01 8.98 30.90
C GLU A 359 -16.45 8.54 31.21
N VAL A 360 -17.38 9.49 31.14
CA VAL A 360 -18.82 9.21 31.03
C VAL A 360 -19.31 9.92 29.77
N LEU A 361 -19.84 9.16 28.81
CA LEU A 361 -20.55 9.68 27.65
C LEU A 361 -21.75 10.52 28.11
N PRO A 362 -21.87 11.81 27.73
CA PRO A 362 -23.05 12.58 28.06
C PRO A 362 -24.23 12.17 27.16
N SER A 363 -25.38 11.99 27.80
CA SER A 363 -26.70 11.84 27.18
C SER A 363 -27.13 13.10 26.42
N GLU A 364 -28.03 12.91 25.44
CA GLU A 364 -28.50 13.83 24.40
C GLU A 364 -28.62 15.34 24.78
N PRO A 365 -28.29 16.27 23.86
CA PRO A 365 -28.17 17.68 24.16
C PRO A 365 -29.53 18.37 24.32
N ASN A 366 -29.77 18.94 25.50
CA ASN A 366 -30.78 19.97 25.72
C ASN A 366 -30.31 21.31 25.13
N ALA A 367 -31.26 22.02 24.53
CA ALA A 367 -31.08 23.26 23.79
C ALA A 367 -30.47 24.41 24.62
N SER A 368 -29.15 24.57 24.50
CA SER A 368 -28.42 25.83 24.69
C SER A 368 -26.96 25.62 24.26
N THR A 369 -26.73 25.30 22.98
CA THR A 369 -25.42 24.87 22.50
C THR A 369 -24.69 25.99 21.79
N THR A 370 -23.71 26.58 22.46
CA THR A 370 -22.42 26.79 21.82
C THR A 370 -22.03 25.42 21.26
N THR A 371 -22.11 25.21 19.94
CA THR A 371 -21.73 23.94 19.32
C THR A 371 -20.29 23.65 19.69
N VAL A 372 -20.08 22.70 20.60
CA VAL A 372 -18.74 22.25 21.00
C VAL A 372 -18.06 21.74 19.73
N LYS A 373 -16.97 22.38 19.32
CA LYS A 373 -16.23 21.97 18.14
C LYS A 373 -15.44 20.71 18.45
N MET A 374 -15.24 19.85 17.45
CA MET A 374 -14.48 18.61 17.60
C MET A 374 -13.08 18.85 18.19
N LYS A 375 -12.42 19.94 17.79
CA LYS A 375 -11.09 20.31 18.27
C LYS A 375 -11.00 20.51 19.78
N ASP A 376 -12.07 21.01 20.39
CA ASP A 376 -12.13 21.33 21.82
C ASP A 376 -12.45 20.08 22.64
N GLY A 377 -13.26 19.16 22.09
CA GLY A 377 -13.61 17.89 22.74
C GLY A 377 -12.59 16.76 22.52
N HIS A 378 -11.91 16.75 21.36
CA HIS A 378 -11.02 15.67 20.92
C HIS A 378 -9.79 16.21 20.17
N PRO A 379 -8.86 16.89 20.86
CA PRO A 379 -7.72 17.56 20.23
C PRO A 379 -6.77 16.60 19.48
N ALA A 380 -6.58 15.38 19.99
CA ALA A 380 -5.72 14.38 19.34
C ALA A 380 -6.33 13.84 18.03
N ASP A 381 -7.63 13.54 18.03
CA ASP A 381 -8.36 13.11 16.85
C ASP A 381 -8.46 14.24 15.81
N TRP A 382 -8.65 15.49 16.26
CA TRP A 382 -8.62 16.66 15.39
C TRP A 382 -7.26 16.85 14.71
N ALA A 383 -6.15 16.71 15.45
CA ALA A 383 -4.80 16.76 14.88
C ALA A 383 -4.58 15.66 13.82
N ARG A 384 -5.19 14.47 13.99
CA ARG A 384 -5.17 13.39 12.99
C ARG A 384 -5.96 13.78 11.73
N VAL A 385 -7.15 14.35 11.89
CA VAL A 385 -7.97 14.86 10.79
C VAL A 385 -7.22 15.95 10.01
N LEU A 386 -6.58 16.90 10.70
CA LEU A 386 -5.77 17.95 10.07
C LEU A 386 -4.60 17.41 9.24
N ARG A 387 -3.99 16.29 9.67
CA ARG A 387 -2.92 15.62 8.94
C ARG A 387 -3.44 14.94 7.69
N ALA A 388 -4.51 14.14 7.83
CA ALA A 388 -5.17 13.47 6.71
C ALA A 388 -5.69 14.48 5.67
N TRP A 389 -6.26 15.59 6.13
CA TRP A 389 -6.76 16.67 5.28
C TRP A 389 -5.65 17.36 4.48
N ARG A 390 -4.51 17.67 5.12
CA ARG A 390 -3.35 18.27 4.43
C ARG A 390 -2.83 17.38 3.31
N GLU A 391 -2.67 16.08 3.58
CA GLU A 391 -2.29 15.11 2.55
C GLU A 391 -3.34 15.01 1.44
N TYR A 392 -4.62 15.01 1.81
CA TYR A 392 -5.72 14.97 0.86
C TYR A 392 -5.73 16.16 -0.11
N ILE A 393 -5.61 17.41 0.36
CA ILE A 393 -5.60 18.59 -0.50
C ILE A 393 -4.46 18.51 -1.52
N GLN A 394 -3.25 18.22 -1.05
CA GLN A 394 -2.07 18.16 -1.91
C GLN A 394 -2.27 17.12 -3.00
N LYS A 395 -2.79 15.94 -2.66
CA LYS A 395 -3.00 14.84 -3.61
C LYS A 395 -4.21 15.09 -4.53
N ARG A 396 -5.28 15.75 -4.04
CA ARG A 396 -6.49 16.11 -4.80
C ARG A 396 -6.15 16.96 -6.03
N GLN A 397 -5.22 17.91 -5.89
CA GLN A 397 -4.79 18.79 -6.99
C GLN A 397 -4.24 18.00 -8.20
N TYR A 398 -3.45 16.95 -7.92
CA TYR A 398 -2.80 16.15 -8.95
C TYR A 398 -3.62 14.93 -9.38
N GLY A 399 -4.59 14.48 -8.56
CA GLY A 399 -5.37 13.27 -8.78
C GLY A 399 -6.05 13.19 -10.15
N ASN A 400 -6.68 14.29 -10.60
CA ASN A 400 -7.34 14.34 -11.91
C ASN A 400 -6.33 14.31 -13.08
N GLN A 401 -5.12 14.81 -12.87
CA GLN A 401 -4.08 14.82 -13.89
C GLN A 401 -3.43 13.45 -14.05
N MET A 402 -3.52 12.55 -13.06
CA MET A 402 -2.92 11.21 -13.15
C MET A 402 -3.40 10.41 -14.36
N ALA A 403 -4.64 10.66 -14.83
CA ALA A 403 -5.21 10.00 -16.01
C ALA A 403 -4.37 10.19 -17.29
N THR A 404 -3.51 11.22 -17.35
CA THR A 404 -2.65 11.52 -18.49
C THR A 404 -1.37 10.69 -18.54
N ILE A 405 -1.02 9.97 -17.47
CA ILE A 405 0.21 9.16 -17.43
C ILE A 405 0.14 8.06 -18.50
N ASP A 406 1.22 7.92 -19.26
CA ASP A 406 1.35 6.88 -20.28
C ASP A 406 1.28 5.49 -19.64
N GLN A 407 0.55 4.58 -20.28
CA GLN A 407 0.40 3.20 -19.82
C GLN A 407 0.91 2.24 -20.88
N TYR A 408 1.67 1.23 -20.45
CA TYR A 408 2.18 0.17 -21.30
C TYR A 408 1.91 -1.19 -20.68
N VAL A 409 1.73 -2.22 -21.49
CA VAL A 409 1.71 -3.61 -21.04
C VAL A 409 2.92 -4.36 -21.58
N CYS A 410 3.58 -5.14 -20.74
CA CYS A 410 4.67 -6.00 -21.14
C CYS A 410 4.57 -7.37 -20.45
N THR A 411 5.42 -8.29 -20.90
CA THR A 411 5.62 -9.57 -20.23
C THR A 411 7.11 -9.90 -20.21
N TRP A 412 7.55 -10.63 -19.19
CA TRP A 412 8.88 -11.23 -19.16
C TRP A 412 8.90 -12.63 -19.78
N GLU A 413 7.72 -13.24 -19.96
CA GLU A 413 7.55 -14.59 -20.49
C GLU A 413 7.97 -14.62 -21.97
N LYS A 414 8.78 -15.62 -22.34
CA LYS A 414 9.25 -15.80 -23.72
C LYS A 414 8.18 -16.38 -24.61
#